data_AF-A0A2V4NV73-F1
#
_entry.id   AF-A0A2V4NV73-F1
#
_cell.length_a   1.000
_cell.length_b   1.000
_cell.length_c   1.000
_cell.angle_alpha   90.00
_cell.angle_beta   90.00
_cell.angle_gamma   90.00
#
_symmetry.space_group_name_H-M   'P 1'
#
loop_
_entity.id
_entity.type
_entity.pdbx_description
1 polymer ?
#
loop_
_entity_poly.entity_id
_entity_poly.type
_entity_poly.pdbx_seq_one_letter_code
_entity_poly.pdbx_strand_id
1 'polypeptide(L)'
;MPQCGAAFNYAQRLWPASSGVGRISALTRFRGFGDLAVNRNGRRATGHQGALQMSTLRRYATPITIGSFTLMAVTGLLMFFHLNSGLNKLAHEWIGLVMIAAVILHVALNRRAFTLYFKRPLAVTVMAVFVAALSLSFVPLGGGKGGGRPDITSIQLLAQAPIEVLAPVLGTDAAGLIAALGGHGYDAFAGQSLADLTGTELRNQAELIATLSRDFGAGAPDAANPSAAGTRQ
;
A
#
# COMPACT_ATOMS: atom_id res chain seq x y z
N MET A 1 3.08 -64.59 1.55
CA MET A 1 3.15 -63.64 2.67
C MET A 1 2.69 -62.27 2.15
N PRO A 2 1.49 -61.78 2.56
CA PRO A 2 0.98 -60.46 2.22
C PRO A 2 1.39 -59.44 3.29
N GLN A 3 1.41 -58.15 2.93
CA GLN A 3 0.92 -57.01 3.74
C GLN A 3 1.63 -55.70 3.35
N CYS A 4 0.92 -54.80 2.65
CA CYS A 4 1.09 -53.34 2.75
C CYS A 4 -0.07 -52.58 2.08
N GLY A 5 -1.32 -53.03 2.31
CA GLY A 5 -2.54 -52.43 1.77
C GLY A 5 -3.56 -52.02 2.85
N ALA A 6 -3.11 -51.74 4.07
CA ALA A 6 -3.96 -51.70 5.27
C ALA A 6 -4.10 -50.33 5.95
N ALA A 7 -3.67 -49.21 5.35
CA ALA A 7 -3.81 -47.89 5.99
C ALA A 7 -4.97 -47.03 5.45
N PHE A 8 -5.60 -47.39 4.33
CA PHE A 8 -6.66 -46.59 3.71
C PHE A 8 -8.09 -46.91 4.21
N ASN A 9 -8.26 -47.98 5.01
CA ASN A 9 -9.58 -48.57 5.28
C ASN A 9 -10.09 -48.42 6.73
N TYR A 10 -9.49 -47.55 7.54
CA TYR A 10 -9.84 -47.41 8.98
C TYR A 10 -10.65 -46.15 9.36
N ALA A 11 -10.85 -45.19 8.44
CA ALA A 11 -11.57 -43.95 8.76
C ALA A 11 -13.06 -43.92 8.35
N GLN A 12 -13.56 -44.93 7.64
CA GLN A 12 -14.98 -45.02 7.23
C GLN A 12 -15.86 -45.84 8.19
N ARG A 13 -15.31 -46.27 9.35
CA ARG A 13 -15.93 -47.27 10.25
C ARG A 13 -16.48 -46.71 11.57
N LEU A 14 -16.78 -45.40 11.64
CA LEU A 14 -17.37 -44.75 12.83
C LEU A 14 -18.73 -44.08 12.57
N TRP A 15 -19.45 -44.49 11.52
CA TRP A 15 -20.85 -44.10 11.28
C TRP A 15 -21.77 -45.31 11.50
N PRO A 16 -22.43 -45.47 12.66
CA PRO A 16 -23.46 -46.48 12.83
C PRO A 16 -24.76 -46.01 12.19
N ALA A 17 -25.07 -46.57 11.02
CA ALA A 17 -26.41 -46.61 10.47
C ALA A 17 -27.21 -47.69 11.21
N SER A 18 -28.07 -47.29 12.15
CA SER A 18 -29.07 -48.17 12.75
C SER A 18 -30.40 -48.02 12.00
N SER A 19 -30.67 -48.95 11.09
CA SER A 19 -31.99 -49.24 10.55
C SER A 19 -32.74 -50.14 11.53
N GLY A 20 -33.82 -49.61 12.13
CA GLY A 20 -34.70 -50.36 13.03
C GLY A 20 -36.14 -49.93 12.82
N VAL A 21 -36.91 -50.79 12.14
CA VAL A 21 -38.35 -50.68 11.94
C VAL A 21 -39.07 -50.89 13.27
N GLY A 22 -39.94 -49.95 13.67
CA GLY A 22 -40.84 -50.08 14.82
C GLY A 22 -42.02 -49.11 14.70
N ARG A 23 -43.21 -49.65 14.44
CA ARG A 23 -44.50 -48.95 14.46
C ARG A 23 -44.85 -48.54 15.90
N ILE A 24 -45.63 -47.46 16.07
CA ILE A 24 -46.99 -47.43 16.66
C ILE A 24 -47.39 -45.96 16.92
N SER A 25 -48.45 -45.57 16.23
CA SER A 25 -49.59 -44.73 16.61
C SER A 25 -49.43 -43.47 17.48
N ALA A 26 -49.83 -42.36 16.84
CA ALA A 26 -50.90 -41.44 17.28
C ALA A 26 -50.82 -40.84 18.68
N LEU A 27 -50.77 -39.51 18.73
CA LEU A 27 -51.81 -38.73 19.41
C LEU A 27 -51.91 -37.31 18.83
N THR A 28 -53.07 -37.10 18.28
CA THR A 28 -53.73 -35.85 17.89
C THR A 28 -53.71 -34.82 19.03
N ARG A 29 -53.34 -33.57 18.75
CA ARG A 29 -54.04 -32.43 19.38
C ARG A 29 -54.15 -31.25 18.41
N PHE A 30 -55.40 -30.80 18.38
CA PHE A 30 -56.10 -29.91 17.47
C PHE A 30 -56.09 -28.46 17.98
N ARG A 31 -56.54 -27.54 17.10
CA ARG A 31 -56.92 -26.11 17.27
C ARG A 31 -55.74 -25.13 17.24
N GLY A 32 -55.69 -24.15 16.34
CA GLY A 32 -56.76 -23.43 15.67
C GLY A 32 -57.13 -22.19 16.47
N PHE A 33 -56.63 -21.03 16.06
CA PHE A 33 -57.17 -19.71 16.37
C PHE A 33 -56.85 -18.80 15.18
N GLY A 34 -57.88 -18.49 14.40
CA GLY A 34 -57.91 -17.19 13.74
C GLY A 34 -58.09 -16.14 14.82
N ASP A 35 -57.41 -15.00 14.71
CA ASP A 35 -58.13 -13.79 14.37
C ASP A 35 -57.18 -12.63 14.06
N LEU A 36 -57.76 -11.68 13.36
CA LEU A 36 -57.19 -10.47 12.82
C LEU A 36 -56.47 -9.62 13.87
N ALA A 37 -55.23 -9.24 13.58
CA ALA A 37 -54.68 -7.97 14.03
C ALA A 37 -54.02 -7.27 12.84
N VAL A 38 -54.85 -6.64 12.02
CA VAL A 38 -54.47 -5.44 11.27
C VAL A 38 -53.92 -4.45 12.30
N ASN A 39 -52.59 -4.38 12.41
CA ASN A 39 -51.96 -3.25 13.07
C ASN A 39 -51.93 -2.08 12.08
N ARG A 40 -53.01 -1.31 12.12
CA ARG A 40 -53.20 -0.03 11.44
C ARG A 40 -52.47 1.06 12.23
N ASN A 41 -51.14 0.96 12.40
CA ASN A 41 -50.36 2.09 12.89
C ASN A 41 -49.81 2.87 11.69
N GLY A 42 -50.57 3.89 11.30
CA GLY A 42 -50.26 4.84 10.25
C GLY A 42 -49.07 5.74 10.61
N ARG A 43 -47.86 5.17 10.57
CA ARG A 43 -46.60 5.93 10.49
C ARG A 43 -45.74 5.38 9.36
N ARG A 44 -46.11 5.71 8.12
CA ARG A 44 -45.26 5.60 6.94
C ARG A 44 -44.81 7.00 6.52
N ALA A 45 -43.49 7.13 6.35
CA ALA A 45 -42.68 8.21 5.78
C ALA A 45 -41.65 8.66 6.83
N THR A 46 -40.53 7.96 7.02
CA THR A 46 -39.28 8.23 6.28
C THR A 46 -38.33 7.01 6.19
N GLY A 47 -38.73 5.82 6.61
CA GLY A 47 -37.82 4.66 6.76
C GLY A 47 -37.64 3.73 5.54
N HIS A 48 -38.48 3.81 4.50
CA HIS A 48 -38.41 2.85 3.37
C HIS A 48 -37.33 3.18 2.33
N GLN A 49 -36.95 4.45 2.18
CA GLN A 49 -35.89 4.85 1.24
C GLN A 49 -34.51 4.36 1.72
N GLY A 50 -34.20 4.51 3.02
CA GLY A 50 -32.95 4.03 3.60
C GLY A 50 -32.82 2.51 3.60
N ALA A 51 -33.89 1.77 3.92
CA ALA A 51 -33.85 0.31 3.96
C ALA A 51 -33.64 -0.33 2.57
N LEU A 52 -34.28 0.21 1.54
CA LEU A 52 -34.08 -0.25 0.15
C LEU A 52 -32.68 0.10 -0.37
N GLN A 53 -32.20 1.33 -0.12
CA GLN A 53 -30.83 1.75 -0.51
C GLN A 53 -29.73 0.89 0.15
N MET A 54 -29.87 0.57 1.43
CA MET A 54 -28.91 -0.29 2.14
C MET A 54 -28.87 -1.72 1.60
N SER A 55 -29.98 -2.26 1.12
CA SER A 55 -30.02 -3.59 0.50
C SER A 55 -29.30 -3.63 -0.86
N THR A 56 -29.49 -2.58 -1.66
CA THR A 56 -28.83 -2.41 -2.97
C THR A 56 -27.33 -2.23 -2.80
N LEU A 57 -26.89 -1.41 -1.84
CA LEU A 57 -25.47 -1.16 -1.58
C LEU A 57 -24.72 -2.43 -1.14
N ARG A 58 -25.37 -3.28 -0.32
CA ARG A 58 -24.83 -4.60 0.08
C ARG A 58 -24.65 -5.54 -1.10
N ARG A 59 -25.53 -5.49 -2.10
CA ARG A 59 -25.46 -6.34 -3.30
C ARG A 59 -24.28 -5.97 -4.21
N TYR A 60 -23.93 -4.69 -4.29
CA TYR A 60 -22.82 -4.22 -5.12
C TYR A 60 -21.46 -4.18 -4.39
N ALA A 61 -21.44 -4.20 -3.06
CA ALA A 61 -20.18 -4.14 -2.31
C ALA A 61 -19.20 -5.26 -2.68
N THR A 62 -19.65 -6.52 -2.69
CA THR A 62 -18.79 -7.67 -3.02
C THR A 62 -18.22 -7.64 -4.44
N PRO A 63 -19.01 -7.43 -5.52
CA PRO A 63 -18.44 -7.37 -6.87
C PRO A 63 -17.50 -6.16 -7.07
N ILE A 64 -17.77 -5.02 -6.43
CA ILE A 64 -16.86 -3.86 -6.46
C ILE A 64 -15.53 -4.22 -5.77
N THR A 65 -15.56 -4.89 -4.61
CA THR A 65 -14.33 -5.35 -3.93
C THR A 65 -13.56 -6.35 -4.78
N ILE A 66 -14.23 -7.33 -5.40
CA ILE A 66 -13.56 -8.34 -6.25
C ILE A 66 -12.94 -7.69 -7.49
N GLY A 67 -13.67 -6.79 -8.16
CA GLY A 67 -13.17 -6.08 -9.34
C GLY A 67 -11.96 -5.19 -9.02
N SER A 68 -12.07 -4.37 -7.98
CA SER A 68 -10.97 -3.49 -7.55
C SER A 68 -9.76 -4.28 -7.04
N PHE A 69 -9.96 -5.38 -6.29
CA PHE A 69 -8.87 -6.26 -5.86
C PHE A 69 -8.15 -6.92 -7.04
N THR A 70 -8.89 -7.45 -8.03
CA THR A 70 -8.31 -8.10 -9.20
C THR A 70 -7.43 -7.12 -9.98
N LEU A 71 -7.94 -5.92 -10.21
CA LEU A 71 -7.22 -4.90 -10.96
C LEU A 71 -5.99 -4.38 -10.17
N MET A 72 -6.10 -4.25 -8.85
CA MET A 72 -4.99 -3.94 -7.95
C MET A 72 -3.91 -5.03 -7.96
N ALA A 73 -4.30 -6.30 -7.90
CA ALA A 73 -3.37 -7.43 -7.92
C ALA A 73 -2.60 -7.50 -9.25
N VAL A 74 -3.29 -7.39 -10.39
CA VAL A 74 -2.64 -7.42 -11.71
C VAL A 74 -1.67 -6.25 -11.88
N THR A 75 -2.06 -5.03 -11.53
CA THR A 75 -1.18 -3.86 -11.62
C THR A 75 0.04 -3.98 -10.69
N GLY A 76 -0.15 -4.52 -9.48
CA GLY A 76 0.95 -4.79 -8.54
C GLY A 76 1.93 -5.84 -9.06
N LEU A 77 1.46 -6.94 -9.64
CA LEU A 77 2.30 -7.96 -10.25
C LEU A 77 3.11 -7.40 -11.43
N LEU A 78 2.50 -6.59 -12.30
CA LEU A 78 3.19 -5.94 -13.42
C LEU A 78 4.31 -5.01 -12.95
N MET A 79 4.09 -4.27 -11.86
CA MET A 79 5.14 -3.42 -11.27
C MET A 79 6.27 -4.22 -10.65
N PHE A 80 5.95 -5.31 -9.96
CA PHE A 80 6.94 -6.19 -9.35
C PHE A 80 7.93 -6.73 -10.39
N PHE A 81 7.43 -7.17 -11.55
CA PHE A 81 8.26 -7.62 -12.67
C PHE A 81 8.82 -6.48 -13.54
N HIS A 82 8.63 -5.22 -13.16
CA HIS A 82 9.04 -4.04 -13.94
C HIS A 82 8.47 -3.98 -15.37
N LEU A 83 7.43 -4.75 -15.67
CA LEU A 83 6.71 -4.78 -16.95
C LEU A 83 5.68 -3.64 -17.04
N ASN A 84 5.91 -2.54 -16.34
CA ASN A 84 4.95 -1.47 -16.16
C ASN A 84 5.12 -0.35 -17.21
N SER A 85 4.00 0.23 -17.64
CA SER A 85 3.97 1.53 -18.32
C SER A 85 3.66 2.64 -17.31
N GLY A 86 3.91 3.91 -17.66
CA GLY A 86 3.54 5.04 -16.80
C GLY A 86 2.06 5.06 -16.38
N LEU A 87 1.17 4.52 -17.23
CA LEU A 87 -0.25 4.37 -16.93
C LEU A 87 -0.52 3.37 -15.79
N ASN A 88 0.23 2.27 -15.74
CA ASN A 88 0.08 1.27 -14.68
C ASN A 88 0.43 1.87 -13.30
N LYS A 89 1.46 2.72 -13.24
CA LYS A 89 1.83 3.46 -12.02
C LYS A 89 0.70 4.32 -11.50
N LEU A 90 0.16 5.15 -12.37
CA LEU A 90 -0.96 6.02 -12.04
C LEU A 90 -2.19 5.20 -11.62
N ALA A 91 -2.53 4.15 -12.37
CA ALA A 91 -3.66 3.29 -12.06
C ALA A 91 -3.54 2.65 -10.68
N HIS A 92 -2.37 2.10 -10.33
CA HIS A 92 -2.16 1.44 -9.04
C HIS A 92 -2.32 2.41 -7.85
N GLU A 93 -1.78 3.62 -7.98
CA GLU A 93 -1.88 4.64 -6.94
C GLU A 93 -3.34 5.07 -6.71
N TRP A 94 -4.05 5.44 -7.78
CA TRP A 94 -5.42 5.95 -7.67
C TRP A 94 -6.45 4.86 -7.38
N ILE A 95 -6.34 3.71 -8.04
CA ILE A 95 -7.26 2.59 -7.85
C ILE A 95 -7.03 1.94 -6.48
N GLY A 96 -5.84 2.10 -5.89
CA GLY A 96 -5.59 1.73 -4.50
C GLY A 96 -6.46 2.45 -3.51
N LEU A 97 -6.66 3.75 -3.69
CA LEU A 97 -7.57 4.52 -2.84
C LEU A 97 -9.02 4.04 -2.99
N VAL A 98 -9.44 3.75 -4.22
CA VAL A 98 -10.78 3.18 -4.50
C VAL A 98 -10.94 1.81 -3.85
N MET A 99 -9.92 0.96 -3.91
CA MET A 99 -9.92 -0.37 -3.30
C MET A 99 -10.04 -0.28 -1.77
N ILE A 100 -9.29 0.63 -1.12
CA ILE A 100 -9.40 0.87 0.33
C ILE A 100 -10.84 1.25 0.70
N ALA A 101 -11.45 2.20 -0.03
CA ALA A 101 -12.83 2.60 0.20
C ALA A 101 -13.81 1.42 0.00
N ALA A 102 -13.64 0.63 -1.05
CA ALA A 102 -14.45 -0.56 -1.31
C ALA A 102 -14.32 -1.62 -0.22
N VAL A 103 -13.12 -1.86 0.31
CA VAL A 103 -12.88 -2.81 1.40
C VAL A 103 -13.52 -2.32 2.70
N ILE A 104 -13.38 -1.03 3.04
CA ILE A 104 -14.04 -0.46 4.22
C ILE A 104 -15.56 -0.62 4.11
N LEU A 105 -16.13 -0.29 2.94
CA LEU A 105 -17.56 -0.47 2.69
C LEU A 105 -17.98 -1.94 2.83
N HIS A 106 -17.20 -2.86 2.25
CA HIS A 106 -17.44 -4.29 2.35
C HIS A 106 -17.44 -4.77 3.80
N VAL A 107 -16.47 -4.37 4.61
CA VAL A 107 -16.41 -4.74 6.03
C VAL A 107 -17.56 -4.11 6.81
N ALA A 108 -17.88 -2.83 6.58
CA ALA A 108 -18.96 -2.12 7.27
C ALA A 108 -20.33 -2.76 7.00
N LEU A 109 -20.58 -3.15 5.75
CA LEU A 109 -21.81 -3.79 5.33
C LEU A 109 -21.89 -5.27 5.74
N ASN A 110 -20.75 -5.94 5.91
CA ASN A 110 -20.65 -7.36 6.28
C ASN A 110 -20.11 -7.58 7.71
N ARG A 111 -20.27 -6.60 8.61
CA ARG A 111 -19.75 -6.65 9.99
C ARG A 111 -20.07 -7.94 10.73
N ARG A 112 -21.29 -8.49 10.58
CA ARG A 112 -21.70 -9.74 11.25
C ARG A 112 -20.86 -10.93 10.80
N ALA A 113 -20.58 -11.08 9.51
CA ALA A 113 -19.73 -12.15 9.01
C ALA A 113 -18.27 -11.93 9.40
N PHE A 114 -17.81 -10.67 9.36
CA PHE A 114 -16.46 -10.30 9.75
C PHE A 114 -16.16 -10.63 11.22
N THR A 115 -17.09 -10.34 12.14
CA THR A 115 -16.87 -10.62 13.56
C THR A 115 -16.83 -12.11 13.91
N LEU A 116 -17.41 -12.98 13.07
CA LEU A 116 -17.31 -14.44 13.24
C LEU A 116 -15.88 -14.97 13.01
N TYR A 117 -15.05 -14.29 12.21
CA TYR A 117 -13.67 -14.73 11.98
C TYR A 117 -12.80 -14.65 13.23
N PHE A 118 -13.05 -13.68 14.12
CA PHE A 118 -12.34 -13.58 15.40
C PHE A 118 -12.65 -14.71 16.37
N LYS A 119 -13.70 -15.50 16.13
CA LYS A 119 -14.02 -16.70 16.93
C LYS A 119 -13.28 -17.95 16.47
N ARG A 120 -12.59 -17.91 15.32
CA ARG A 120 -11.87 -19.06 14.75
C ARG A 120 -10.37 -18.88 14.95
N PRO A 121 -9.70 -19.74 15.74
CA PRO A 121 -8.29 -19.53 16.10
C PRO A 121 -7.38 -19.49 14.86
N LEU A 122 -7.61 -20.38 13.87
CA LEU A 122 -6.87 -20.38 12.61
C LEU A 122 -6.93 -19.03 11.89
N ALA A 123 -8.14 -18.46 11.74
CA ALA A 123 -8.31 -17.18 11.06
C ALA A 123 -7.59 -16.04 11.80
N VAL A 124 -7.67 -16.03 13.13
CA VAL A 124 -6.96 -15.06 13.97
C VAL A 124 -5.45 -15.20 13.83
N THR A 125 -4.91 -16.42 13.84
CA THR A 125 -3.47 -16.65 13.65
C THR A 125 -2.99 -16.15 12.30
N VAL A 126 -3.71 -16.45 11.21
CA VAL A 126 -3.33 -15.97 9.87
C VAL A 126 -3.35 -14.44 9.80
N MET A 127 -4.40 -13.80 10.31
CA MET A 127 -4.46 -12.33 10.38
C MET A 127 -3.31 -11.75 11.19
N ALA A 128 -3.00 -12.34 12.34
CA ALA A 128 -1.91 -11.89 13.21
C ALA A 128 -0.55 -11.99 12.51
N VAL A 129 -0.30 -13.07 11.74
CA VAL A 129 0.94 -13.22 10.96
C VAL A 129 1.08 -12.12 9.90
N PHE A 130 0.02 -11.83 9.13
CA PHE A 130 0.07 -10.76 8.12
C PHE A 130 0.24 -9.37 8.74
N VAL A 131 -0.45 -9.09 9.86
CA VAL A 131 -0.25 -7.84 10.60
C VAL A 131 1.17 -7.75 11.13
N ALA A 132 1.71 -8.83 11.70
CA ALA A 132 3.09 -8.86 12.20
C ALA A 132 4.11 -8.66 11.06
N ALA A 133 3.91 -9.29 9.90
CA ALA A 133 4.77 -9.10 8.73
C ALA A 133 4.72 -7.65 8.23
N LEU A 134 3.52 -7.04 8.17
CA LEU A 134 3.36 -5.63 7.82
C LEU A 134 4.05 -4.72 8.83
N SER A 135 3.87 -4.96 10.13
CA SER A 135 4.55 -4.20 11.19
C SER A 135 6.07 -4.36 11.12
N LEU A 136 6.56 -5.57 10.85
CA LEU A 136 7.98 -5.85 10.70
C LEU A 136 8.57 -5.14 9.48
N SER A 137 7.78 -4.91 8.42
CA SER A 137 8.20 -4.11 7.26
C SER A 137 8.55 -2.66 7.60
N PHE A 138 8.05 -2.12 8.72
CA PHE A 138 8.41 -0.78 9.20
C PHE A 138 9.61 -0.79 10.14
N VAL A 139 10.07 -1.96 10.57
CA VAL A 139 11.28 -2.06 11.40
C VAL A 139 12.49 -1.87 10.48
N PRO A 140 13.31 -0.84 10.71
CA PRO A 140 14.56 -0.70 9.98
C PRO A 140 15.46 -1.88 10.34
N LEU A 141 15.57 -2.86 9.44
CA LEU A 141 16.47 -4.00 9.59
C LEU A 141 17.92 -3.50 9.47
N GLY A 142 18.50 -3.07 10.59
CA GLY A 142 19.94 -2.99 10.84
C GLY A 142 20.77 -2.00 10.01
N GLY A 143 21.03 -0.83 10.59
CA GLY A 143 22.40 -0.33 10.84
C GLY A 143 23.35 0.03 9.70
N GLY A 144 23.02 -0.22 8.43
CA GLY A 144 23.79 0.25 7.28
C GLY A 144 23.13 1.48 6.66
N LYS A 145 23.90 2.54 6.38
CA LYS A 145 23.54 3.67 5.52
C LYS A 145 23.28 3.25 4.05
N GLY A 146 22.58 2.15 3.80
CA GLY A 146 22.56 1.42 2.53
C GLY A 146 21.19 0.92 2.07
N GLY A 147 20.10 1.44 2.63
CA GLY A 147 18.73 1.24 2.12
C GLY A 147 18.02 2.54 1.74
N GLY A 148 18.72 3.68 1.84
CA GLY A 148 18.20 4.94 1.35
C GLY A 148 18.13 4.89 -0.17
N ARG A 149 17.07 5.46 -0.75
CA ARG A 149 17.04 5.72 -2.19
C ARG A 149 18.41 6.34 -2.60
N PRO A 150 19.07 5.89 -3.67
CA PRO A 150 20.44 6.32 -3.98
C PRO A 150 20.58 7.84 -4.15
N ASP A 151 19.49 8.53 -4.48
CA ASP A 151 19.38 9.99 -4.49
C ASP A 151 19.52 10.63 -3.10
N ILE A 152 18.97 10.03 -2.04
CA ILE A 152 19.10 10.58 -0.69
C ILE A 152 20.51 10.36 -0.12
N THR A 153 21.13 9.22 -0.42
CA THR A 153 22.50 8.93 0.02
C THR A 153 23.49 9.84 -0.71
N SER A 154 23.31 10.11 -2.00
CA SER A 154 24.19 11.03 -2.74
C SER A 154 24.07 12.46 -2.22
N ILE A 155 22.86 12.97 -1.95
CA ILE A 155 22.65 14.29 -1.35
C ILE A 155 23.35 14.38 0.01
N GLN A 156 23.21 13.36 0.86
CA GLN A 156 23.85 13.34 2.18
C GLN A 156 25.38 13.31 2.09
N LEU A 157 25.93 12.57 1.14
CA LEU A 157 27.39 12.51 0.92
C LEU A 157 27.93 13.85 0.39
N LEU A 158 27.21 14.47 -0.55
CA LEU A 158 27.58 15.80 -1.07
C LEU A 158 27.44 16.88 -0.01
N ALA A 159 26.40 16.84 0.82
CA ALA A 159 26.17 17.82 1.87
C ALA A 159 27.22 17.74 2.99
N GLN A 160 27.74 16.55 3.28
CA GLN A 160 28.81 16.32 4.26
C GLN A 160 30.21 16.52 3.69
N ALA A 161 30.35 16.65 2.37
CA ALA A 161 31.65 16.92 1.76
C ALA A 161 32.10 18.35 2.10
N PRO A 162 33.38 18.55 2.41
CA PRO A 162 33.92 19.89 2.63
C PRO A 162 33.88 20.70 1.32
N ILE A 163 33.74 22.02 1.44
CA ILE A 163 33.57 22.95 0.32
C ILE A 163 34.68 22.81 -0.74
N GLU A 164 35.91 22.50 -0.34
CA GLU A 164 37.05 22.29 -1.25
C GLU A 164 36.87 21.09 -2.17
N VAL A 165 36.19 20.07 -1.67
CA VAL A 165 35.91 18.83 -2.41
C VAL A 165 34.66 19.00 -3.27
N LEU A 166 33.69 19.81 -2.83
CA LEU A 166 32.48 20.06 -3.60
C LEU A 166 32.67 21.07 -4.74
N ALA A 167 33.49 22.11 -4.54
CA ALA A 167 33.68 23.17 -5.54
C ALA A 167 34.06 22.64 -6.94
N PRO A 168 35.04 21.71 -7.08
CA PRO A 168 35.37 21.14 -8.38
C PRO A 168 34.24 20.33 -9.02
N VAL A 169 33.39 19.70 -8.21
CA VAL A 169 32.21 18.94 -8.69
C VAL A 169 31.18 19.88 -9.31
N LEU A 170 31.06 21.09 -8.79
CA LEU A 170 30.21 22.15 -9.32
C LEU A 170 30.88 22.96 -10.45
N GLY A 171 32.13 22.65 -10.82
CA GLY A 171 32.87 23.37 -11.87
C GLY A 171 33.41 24.73 -11.45
N THR A 172 33.63 24.95 -10.15
CA THR A 172 34.19 26.19 -9.59
C THR A 172 35.36 25.90 -8.64
N ASP A 173 36.02 26.93 -8.14
CA ASP A 173 37.02 26.82 -7.07
C ASP A 173 36.40 27.13 -5.69
N ALA A 174 37.14 26.86 -4.61
CA ALA A 174 36.63 27.05 -3.25
C ALA A 174 36.22 28.51 -2.98
N ALA A 175 36.97 29.48 -3.52
CA ALA A 175 36.66 30.90 -3.39
C ALA A 175 35.35 31.27 -4.10
N GLY A 176 35.15 30.77 -5.33
CA GLY A 176 33.93 30.99 -6.10
C GLY A 176 32.70 30.35 -5.44
N LEU A 177 32.84 29.15 -4.86
CA LEU A 177 31.76 28.52 -4.13
C LEU A 177 31.40 29.27 -2.84
N ILE A 178 32.39 29.74 -2.07
CA ILE A 178 32.18 30.56 -0.87
C ILE A 178 31.46 31.87 -1.23
N ALA A 179 31.86 32.52 -2.31
CA ALA A 179 31.21 33.75 -2.77
C ALA A 179 29.74 33.52 -3.17
N ALA A 180 29.44 32.42 -3.88
CA ALA A 180 28.06 32.06 -4.23
C ALA A 180 27.21 31.75 -2.99
N LEU A 181 27.76 31.02 -2.02
CA LEU A 181 27.10 30.76 -0.74
C LEU A 181 26.79 32.05 0.02
N GLY A 182 27.73 33.00 0.04
CA GLY A 182 27.50 34.35 0.59
C GLY A 182 26.38 35.10 -0.11
N GLY A 183 26.26 34.95 -1.44
CA GLY A 183 25.15 35.50 -2.22
C GLY A 183 23.77 34.95 -1.83
N HIS A 184 23.73 33.74 -1.25
CA HIS A 184 22.53 33.10 -0.71
C HIS A 184 22.35 33.31 0.80
N GLY A 185 23.16 34.17 1.42
CA GLY A 185 23.06 34.50 2.85
C GLY A 185 23.73 33.50 3.78
N TYR A 186 24.63 32.65 3.27
CA TYR A 186 25.44 31.74 4.08
C TYR A 186 26.86 32.27 4.22
N ASP A 187 27.28 32.54 5.46
CA ASP A 187 28.67 32.89 5.76
C ASP A 187 29.54 31.64 5.74
N ALA A 188 30.26 31.45 4.64
CA ALA A 188 31.02 30.24 4.40
C ALA A 188 32.55 30.39 4.48
N PHE A 189 33.25 29.36 4.96
CA PHE A 189 34.72 29.30 5.03
C PHE A 189 35.27 27.94 4.58
N ALA A 190 36.58 27.89 4.34
CA ALA A 190 37.24 26.67 3.87
C ALA A 190 37.27 25.55 4.95
N GLY A 191 36.95 24.32 4.57
CA GLY A 191 36.99 23.13 5.43
C GLY A 191 35.68 22.77 6.12
N GLN A 192 34.65 23.61 6.02
CA GLN A 192 33.30 23.27 6.49
C GLN A 192 32.48 22.58 5.39
N SER A 193 31.39 21.91 5.77
CA SER A 193 30.46 21.26 4.85
C SER A 193 29.15 22.06 4.67
N LEU A 194 28.32 21.70 3.68
CA LEU A 194 26.98 22.32 3.55
C LEU A 194 26.03 21.89 4.65
N ALA A 195 26.24 20.71 5.23
CA ALA A 195 25.49 20.25 6.39
C ALA A 195 25.75 21.15 7.61
N ASP A 196 26.94 21.71 7.75
CA ASP A 196 27.25 22.66 8.83
C ASP A 196 26.51 24.00 8.63
N LEU A 197 26.28 24.40 7.37
CA LEU A 197 25.56 25.63 7.01
C LEU A 197 24.03 25.50 7.08
N THR A 198 23.49 24.34 6.72
CA THR A 198 22.04 24.11 6.54
C THR A 198 21.41 23.24 7.64
N GLY A 199 22.24 22.72 8.54
CA GLY A 199 21.85 21.77 9.58
C GLY A 199 21.67 20.34 9.04
N THR A 200 21.09 19.47 9.88
CA THR A 200 20.87 18.05 9.56
C THR A 200 19.66 17.78 8.66
N GLU A 201 18.92 18.82 8.26
CA GLU A 201 17.70 18.67 7.49
C GLU A 201 17.98 18.44 6.01
N LEU A 202 17.63 17.25 5.53
CA LEU A 202 17.89 16.80 4.16
C LEU A 202 17.23 17.71 3.11
N ARG A 203 16.07 18.28 3.42
CA ARG A 203 15.35 19.19 2.51
C ARG A 203 16.15 20.46 2.25
N ASN A 204 16.70 21.06 3.31
CA ASN A 204 17.47 22.30 3.21
C ASN A 204 18.79 22.05 2.46
N GLN A 205 19.45 20.92 2.74
CA GLN A 205 20.64 20.47 2.02
C GLN A 205 20.37 20.28 0.53
N ALA A 206 19.28 19.58 0.17
CA ALA A 206 18.90 19.35 -1.21
C ALA A 206 18.55 20.63 -1.96
N GLU A 207 17.85 21.56 -1.30
CA GLU A 207 17.48 22.87 -1.88
C GLU A 207 18.70 23.74 -2.17
N LEU A 208 19.67 23.78 -1.25
CA LEU A 208 20.92 24.51 -1.45
C LEU A 208 21.75 23.88 -2.58
N ILE A 209 21.92 22.55 -2.59
CA ILE A 209 22.64 21.85 -3.67
C ILE A 209 21.96 22.09 -5.03
N ALA A 210 20.62 22.05 -5.10
CA ALA A 210 19.88 22.32 -6.33
C ALA A 210 20.03 23.78 -6.80
N THR A 211 20.19 24.72 -5.87
CA THR A 211 20.39 26.14 -6.18
C THR A 211 21.80 26.40 -6.68
N LEU A 212 22.82 25.90 -5.98
CA LEU A 212 24.22 25.95 -6.42
C LEU A 212 24.41 25.25 -7.77
N SER A 213 23.74 24.11 -7.98
CA SER A 213 23.74 23.42 -9.27
C SER A 213 23.11 24.23 -10.40
N ARG A 214 22.18 25.17 -10.13
CA ARG A 214 21.65 26.08 -11.14
C ARG A 214 22.61 27.24 -11.40
N ASP A 215 23.20 27.79 -10.36
CA ASP A 215 24.13 28.93 -10.45
C ASP A 215 25.39 28.57 -11.24
N PHE A 216 25.93 27.38 -11.00
CA PHE A 216 27.11 26.89 -11.70
C PHE A 216 26.79 25.99 -12.90
N GLY A 217 25.65 25.29 -12.90
CA GLY A 217 25.25 24.40 -14.01
C GLY A 217 24.74 25.12 -15.27
N ALA A 218 24.40 26.41 -15.17
CA ALA A 218 24.20 27.26 -16.35
C ALA A 218 25.50 27.49 -17.16
N GLY A 219 26.65 27.04 -16.63
CA GLY A 219 27.96 27.07 -17.29
C GLY A 219 28.41 25.75 -17.93
N ALA A 220 27.55 24.73 -18.07
CA ALA A 220 27.89 23.57 -18.89
C ALA A 220 27.87 23.99 -20.37
N PRO A 221 29.03 24.08 -21.06
CA PRO A 221 29.07 24.46 -22.46
C PRO A 221 28.33 23.42 -23.30
N ASP A 222 27.84 23.87 -24.45
CA ASP A 222 27.26 23.13 -25.56
C ASP A 222 28.21 22.07 -26.18
N ALA A 223 28.89 21.27 -25.37
CA ALA A 223 29.81 20.21 -25.75
C ALA A 223 29.10 18.93 -26.27
N ALA A 224 27.86 19.08 -26.76
CA ALA A 224 27.10 18.02 -27.40
C ALA A 224 26.58 18.42 -28.80
N ASN A 225 27.20 19.40 -29.46
CA ASN A 225 26.96 19.60 -30.90
C ASN A 225 28.23 19.86 -31.75
N PRO A 226 28.95 18.82 -32.17
CA PRO A 226 30.00 18.95 -33.19
C PRO A 226 29.47 19.24 -34.62
N SER A 227 28.16 19.43 -34.84
CA SER A 227 27.61 19.55 -36.20
C SER A 227 27.51 20.99 -36.74
N ALA A 228 27.96 22.02 -36.02
CA ALA A 228 27.88 23.42 -36.46
C ALA A 228 29.21 24.02 -36.96
N ALA A 229 30.24 23.20 -37.18
CA ALA A 229 31.50 23.61 -37.79
C ALA A 229 31.58 23.07 -39.23
N GLY A 230 30.90 23.71 -40.18
CA GLY A 230 31.11 23.39 -41.58
C GLY A 230 30.02 23.86 -42.53
N THR A 231 29.94 25.16 -42.81
CA THR A 231 29.59 25.71 -44.13
C THR A 231 29.70 27.23 -44.12
N ARG A 232 30.93 27.73 -44.34
CA ARG A 232 31.16 28.99 -45.04
C ARG A 232 31.93 28.66 -46.30
N GLN A 233 31.24 28.64 -47.43
CA GLN A 233 31.72 29.10 -48.73
C GLN A 233 30.57 29.84 -49.40
#